data_AF-A0A811I807-F1
#
_entry.id   AF-A0A811I807-F1
#
_cell.length_a   1.000
_cell.length_b   1.000
_cell.length_c   1.000
_cell.angle_alpha   90.00
_cell.angle_beta   90.00
_cell.angle_gamma   90.00
#
_symmetry.space_group_name_H-M   'P 1'
#
loop_
_entity.id
_entity.type
_entity.pdbx_description
1 polymer ?
#
loop_
_entity_poly.entity_id
_entity_poly.type
_entity_poly.pdbx_seq_one_letter_code
_entity_poly.pdbx_strand_id
1 'polypeptide(L)'
;MKRSTNQEKFLDTLIRLNTKIEELGKINILNNHIYSEYFFRDLLNIVYGYSLENHNKKQKNAPAFDLIDNTNKIIIQVTATCKKQKIEDTLKKEYLTNKMEEGYRLKFIFIGNQNNKIKSV
;
A
#
# COMPACT_ATOMS: atom_id res chain seq x y z
N MET A 1 21.54 21.94 -7.92
CA MET A 1 21.44 21.26 -9.24
C MET A 1 21.02 19.79 -9.14
N LYS A 2 21.64 18.93 -8.29
CA LYS A 2 21.24 17.50 -8.19
C LYS A 2 19.86 17.23 -7.58
N ARG A 3 19.38 18.11 -6.67
CA ARG A 3 18.09 17.91 -5.96
C ARG A 3 16.89 17.92 -6.90
N SER A 4 16.76 18.94 -7.76
CA SER A 4 15.66 19.05 -8.71
C SER A 4 15.65 17.88 -9.68
N THR A 5 16.81 17.53 -10.26
CA THR A 5 16.94 16.38 -11.15
C THR A 5 16.59 15.05 -10.48
N ASN A 6 16.95 14.85 -9.21
CA ASN A 6 16.58 13.64 -8.47
C ASN A 6 15.09 13.57 -8.16
N GLN A 7 14.48 14.71 -7.80
CA GLN A 7 13.04 14.81 -7.57
C GLN A 7 12.25 14.50 -8.84
N GLU A 8 12.68 15.04 -9.97
CA GLU A 8 12.08 14.80 -11.28
C GLU A 8 12.18 13.32 -11.68
N LYS A 9 13.37 12.72 -11.56
CA LYS A 9 13.56 11.27 -11.82
C LYS A 9 12.71 10.39 -10.92
N PHE A 10 12.59 10.75 -9.64
CA PHE A 10 11.75 10.03 -8.69
C PHE A 10 10.27 10.12 -9.09
N LEU A 11 9.79 11.32 -9.43
CA LEU A 11 8.43 11.55 -9.88
C LEU A 11 8.11 10.76 -11.16
N ASP A 12 8.99 10.83 -12.17
CA ASP A 12 8.85 10.08 -13.42
C ASP A 12 8.77 8.57 -13.20
N THR A 13 9.56 8.06 -12.26
CA THR A 13 9.55 6.64 -11.90
C THR A 13 8.23 6.24 -11.24
N LEU A 14 7.71 7.06 -10.34
CA LEU A 14 6.41 6.83 -9.71
C LEU A 14 5.26 6.86 -10.73
N ILE A 15 5.27 7.83 -11.65
CA ILE A 15 4.27 7.94 -12.72
C ILE A 15 4.29 6.69 -13.58
N ARG A 16 5.47 6.27 -14.05
CA ARG A 16 5.63 5.05 -14.88
C ARG A 16 5.15 3.79 -14.16
N LEU A 17 5.45 3.65 -12.87
CA LEU A 17 4.97 2.54 -12.05
C LEU A 17 3.44 2.54 -12.00
N ASN A 18 2.83 3.70 -11.73
CA ASN A 18 1.38 3.83 -11.64
C ASN A 18 0.68 3.50 -12.96
N THR A 19 1.15 4.06 -14.08
CA THR A 19 0.61 3.76 -15.42
C THR A 19 0.71 2.27 -15.73
N LYS A 20 1.84 1.62 -15.39
CA LYS A 20 2.02 0.19 -15.63
C LYS A 20 1.06 -0.67 -14.79
N ILE A 21 0.77 -0.27 -13.55
CA ILE A 21 -0.23 -0.94 -12.70
C ILE A 21 -1.63 -0.80 -13.30
N GLU A 22 -2.00 0.39 -13.79
CA GLU A 22 -3.31 0.64 -14.40
C GLU A 22 -3.52 -0.17 -15.68
N GLU A 23 -2.60 -0.09 -16.63
CA GLU A 23 -2.74 -0.79 -17.92
C GLU A 23 -2.80 -2.31 -17.75
N LEU A 24 -1.99 -2.87 -16.84
CA LEU A 24 -1.98 -4.30 -16.59
C LEU A 24 -3.20 -4.76 -15.77
N GLY A 25 -3.73 -3.88 -14.90
CA GLY A 25 -5.01 -4.10 -14.22
C GLY A 25 -6.18 -4.22 -15.20
N LYS A 26 -6.21 -3.43 -16.29
CA LYS A 26 -7.25 -3.50 -17.34
C LYS A 26 -7.30 -4.87 -18.04
N ILE A 27 -6.17 -5.56 -18.14
CA ILE A 27 -6.06 -6.90 -18.75
C ILE A 27 -5.97 -8.03 -17.71
N ASN A 28 -6.35 -7.75 -16.46
CA ASN A 28 -6.43 -8.71 -15.35
C ASN A 28 -5.09 -9.38 -14.97
N ILE A 29 -3.95 -8.72 -15.24
CA ILE A 29 -2.62 -9.19 -14.80
C ILE A 29 -2.28 -8.54 -13.45
N LEU A 30 -2.45 -9.31 -12.37
CA LEU A 30 -2.34 -8.81 -11.00
C LEU A 30 -0.95 -8.99 -10.35
N ASN A 31 0.02 -9.59 -11.05
CA ASN A 31 1.39 -9.81 -10.54
C ASN A 31 2.08 -8.51 -10.07
N ASN A 32 1.66 -7.35 -10.58
CA ASN A 32 2.18 -6.04 -10.17
C ASN A 32 1.71 -5.54 -8.82
N HIS A 33 0.66 -6.13 -8.24
CA HIS A 33 0.29 -5.83 -6.85
C HIS A 33 1.43 -6.20 -5.91
N ILE A 34 1.98 -7.40 -6.07
CA ILE A 34 3.13 -7.88 -5.30
C ILE A 34 4.34 -6.95 -5.48
N TYR A 35 4.67 -6.58 -6.72
CA TYR A 35 5.77 -5.63 -6.98
C TYR A 35 5.54 -4.26 -6.33
N SER A 36 4.29 -3.79 -6.31
CA SER A 36 3.93 -2.53 -5.65
C SER A 36 4.11 -2.63 -4.14
N GLU A 37 3.69 -3.74 -3.50
CA GLU A 37 3.92 -3.99 -2.08
C GLU A 37 5.42 -3.91 -1.72
N TYR A 38 6.27 -4.59 -2.50
CA TYR A 38 7.73 -4.55 -2.30
C TYR A 38 8.29 -3.14 -2.44
N PHE A 39 7.87 -2.41 -3.49
CA PHE A 39 8.31 -1.03 -3.71
C PHE A 39 7.92 -0.10 -2.55
N PHE A 40 6.64 -0.11 -2.16
CA PHE A 40 6.16 0.76 -1.09
C PHE A 40 6.73 0.38 0.27
N ARG A 41 6.99 -0.91 0.54
CA ARG A 41 7.72 -1.33 1.75
C ARG A 41 9.08 -0.65 1.81
N ASP A 42 9.90 -0.83 0.79
CA ASP A 42 11.28 -0.35 0.79
C ASP A 42 11.32 1.19 0.82
N LEU A 43 10.45 1.84 0.05
CA LEU A 43 10.33 3.30 0.04
C LEU A 43 9.97 3.85 1.43
N LEU A 44 8.97 3.28 2.09
CA LEU A 44 8.50 3.78 3.38
C LEU A 44 9.47 3.47 4.52
N ASN A 45 10.16 2.33 4.46
CA ASN A 45 11.25 2.04 5.38
C ASN A 45 12.37 3.08 5.27
N ILE A 46 12.72 3.50 4.04
CA ILE A 46 13.73 4.54 3.81
C ILE A 46 13.25 5.93 4.28
N VAL A 47 12.03 6.33 3.90
CA VAL A 47 11.54 7.70 4.11
C VAL A 47 11.13 7.96 5.57
N TYR A 48 10.52 6.97 6.22
CA TYR A 48 9.98 7.13 7.57
C TYR A 48 10.77 6.37 8.66
N GLY A 49 11.81 5.63 8.28
CA GLY A 49 12.54 4.78 9.24
C GLY A 49 11.69 3.63 9.77
N TYR A 50 10.68 3.19 9.01
CA TYR A 50 9.86 2.04 9.37
C TYR A 50 10.63 0.73 9.18
N SER A 51 10.08 -0.33 9.78
CA SER A 51 10.54 -1.71 9.65
C SER A 51 9.41 -2.58 9.10
N LEU A 52 8.79 -2.13 8.00
CA LEU A 52 7.72 -2.85 7.32
C LEU A 52 8.23 -4.17 6.72
N GLU A 53 7.45 -5.23 6.91
CA GLU A 53 7.61 -6.54 6.28
C GLU A 53 6.35 -6.92 5.51
N ASN A 54 6.47 -7.65 4.40
CA ASN A 54 5.30 -8.19 3.70
C ASN A 54 4.65 -9.30 4.53
N HIS A 55 3.35 -9.17 4.79
CA HIS A 55 2.56 -10.16 5.51
C HIS A 55 2.40 -11.48 4.72
N ASN A 56 2.24 -11.37 3.39
CA ASN A 56 2.02 -12.49 2.47
C ASN A 56 3.17 -13.52 2.42
N LYS A 57 4.34 -13.25 3.04
CA LYS A 57 5.40 -14.26 3.21
C LYS A 57 5.10 -15.33 4.26
N LYS A 58 4.17 -15.10 5.19
CA LYS A 58 3.92 -15.98 6.35
C LYS A 58 2.57 -16.75 6.28
N GLN A 59 1.58 -16.29 5.54
CA GLN A 59 0.30 -17.00 5.33
C GLN A 59 -0.32 -16.61 3.98
N LYS A 60 -0.55 -17.59 3.09
CA LYS A 60 -1.12 -17.35 1.74
C LYS A 60 -2.61 -16.95 1.72
N ASN A 61 -3.31 -17.01 2.87
CA ASN A 61 -4.78 -16.93 2.91
C ASN A 61 -5.35 -15.93 3.95
N ALA A 62 -4.60 -14.91 4.38
CA ALA A 62 -5.11 -13.91 5.32
C ALA A 62 -5.30 -12.54 4.62
N PRO A 63 -6.50 -12.21 4.11
CA PRO A 63 -6.72 -11.08 3.19
C PRO A 63 -6.86 -9.73 3.91
N ALA A 64 -6.18 -9.50 5.03
CA ALA A 64 -6.44 -8.30 5.82
C ALA A 64 -5.59 -7.08 5.40
N PHE A 65 -4.29 -7.26 5.18
CA PHE A 65 -3.33 -6.20 4.88
C PHE A 65 -2.06 -6.77 4.22
N ASP A 66 -1.24 -5.90 3.64
CA ASP A 66 -0.09 -6.31 2.82
C ASP A 66 1.24 -6.16 3.55
N LEU A 67 1.41 -5.09 4.33
CA LEU A 67 2.64 -4.80 5.08
C LEU A 67 2.35 -4.57 6.57
N ILE A 68 3.29 -4.95 7.41
CA ILE A 68 3.23 -4.74 8.87
C ILE A 68 4.58 -4.33 9.42
N ASP A 69 4.55 -3.38 10.36
CA ASP A 69 5.67 -3.00 11.21
C ASP A 69 5.23 -3.17 12.67
N ASN A 70 5.76 -4.21 13.32
CA ASN A 70 5.44 -4.52 14.71
C ASN A 70 6.10 -3.56 15.70
N THR A 71 7.21 -2.92 15.31
CA THR A 71 7.95 -1.97 16.15
C THR A 71 7.18 -0.66 16.27
N ASN A 72 6.76 -0.10 15.14
CA ASN A 72 6.01 1.16 15.09
C ASN A 72 4.49 0.97 15.20
N LYS A 73 4.03 -0.28 15.29
CA LYS A 73 2.62 -0.72 15.29
C LYS A 73 1.86 -0.12 14.11
N ILE A 74 2.33 -0.37 12.89
CA ILE A 74 1.73 0.12 11.65
C ILE A 74 1.33 -1.06 10.79
N ILE A 75 0.12 -1.00 10.26
CA ILE A 75 -0.38 -1.93 9.25
C ILE A 75 -0.67 -1.13 7.99
N ILE A 76 -0.24 -1.63 6.83
CA ILE A 76 -0.48 -0.97 5.55
C ILE A 76 -1.14 -1.94 4.58
N GLN A 77 -2.22 -1.47 3.95
CA GLN A 77 -2.82 -2.12 2.80
C GLN A 77 -2.54 -1.31 1.53
N VAL A 78 -1.92 -1.96 0.55
CA VAL A 78 -1.66 -1.44 -0.79
C VAL A 78 -2.76 -1.92 -1.73
N THR A 79 -3.64 -1.02 -2.18
CA THR A 79 -4.83 -1.40 -2.95
C THR A 79 -4.99 -0.53 -4.19
N ALA A 80 -5.30 -1.17 -5.34
CA ALA A 80 -5.59 -0.45 -6.57
C ALA A 80 -7.03 0.06 -6.66
N THR A 81 -7.92 -0.38 -5.77
CA THR A 81 -9.33 -0.02 -5.79
C THR A 81 -9.66 0.78 -4.53
N CYS A 82 -10.08 2.02 -4.72
CA CYS A 82 -10.59 2.89 -3.66
C CYS A 82 -12.13 2.85 -3.68
N LYS A 83 -12.72 1.83 -3.03
CA LYS A 83 -14.18 1.73 -2.79
C LYS A 83 -14.42 1.79 -1.28
N LYS A 84 -15.35 2.66 -0.85
CA LYS A 84 -15.72 2.82 0.57
C LYS A 84 -16.04 1.48 1.23
N GLN A 85 -16.83 0.65 0.55
CA GLN A 85 -17.17 -0.71 1.00
C GLN A 85 -15.93 -1.55 1.31
N LYS A 86 -14.89 -1.48 0.47
CA LYS A 86 -13.65 -2.25 0.68
C LYS A 86 -12.89 -1.80 1.93
N ILE A 87 -12.91 -0.50 2.23
CA ILE A 87 -12.32 0.06 3.45
C ILE A 87 -13.13 -0.42 4.67
N GLU A 88 -14.45 -0.29 4.63
CA GLU A 88 -15.35 -0.73 5.70
C GLU A 88 -15.24 -2.24 5.95
N ASP A 89 -15.23 -3.06 4.90
CA ASP A 89 -15.08 -4.51 4.98
C ASP A 89 -13.72 -4.90 5.56
N THR A 90 -12.68 -4.11 5.28
CA THR A 90 -11.34 -4.35 5.84
C THR A 90 -11.33 -4.01 7.33
N LEU A 91 -11.91 -2.88 7.73
CA LEU A 91 -12.01 -2.48 9.14
C LEU A 91 -12.84 -3.44 9.99
N LYS A 92 -13.81 -4.15 9.39
CA LYS A 92 -14.64 -5.16 10.08
C LYS A 92 -13.93 -6.49 10.31
N LYS A 93 -12.74 -6.71 9.75
CA LYS A 93 -12.00 -7.97 9.95
C LYS A 93 -11.53 -8.05 11.38
N GLU A 94 -12.00 -9.07 12.10
CA GLU A 94 -11.70 -9.30 13.52
C GLU A 94 -10.20 -9.21 13.83
N TYR A 95 -9.34 -9.77 12.98
CA TYR A 95 -7.89 -9.65 13.13
C TYR A 95 -7.41 -8.18 13.18
N LEU A 96 -7.93 -7.32 12.31
CA LEU A 96 -7.55 -5.91 12.28
C LEU A 96 -8.12 -5.17 13.47
N THR A 97 -9.36 -5.47 13.88
CA THR A 97 -9.94 -4.93 15.11
C THR A 97 -9.05 -5.24 16.32
N ASN A 98 -8.65 -6.50 16.49
CA ASN A 98 -7.77 -6.92 17.58
C ASN A 98 -6.41 -6.20 17.53
N LYS A 99 -5.81 -6.05 16.33
CA LYS A 99 -4.57 -5.30 16.17
C LYS A 99 -4.75 -3.81 16.50
N MET A 100 -5.88 -3.21 16.13
CA MET A 100 -6.17 -1.83 16.48
C MET A 100 -6.30 -1.64 17.99
N GLU A 101 -6.91 -2.61 18.69
CA GLU A 101 -6.95 -2.65 20.17
C GLU A 101 -5.55 -2.83 20.80
N GLU A 102 -4.66 -3.58 20.16
CA GLU A 102 -3.23 -3.67 20.53
C GLU A 102 -2.44 -2.37 20.26
N GLY A 103 -3.08 -1.34 19.69
CA GLY A 103 -2.50 -0.04 19.39
C GLY A 103 -1.91 0.10 17.98
N TYR A 104 -2.24 -0.81 17.04
CA TYR A 104 -1.83 -0.67 15.66
C TYR A 104 -2.65 0.38 14.90
N ARG A 105 -1.98 1.08 13.99
CA ARG A 105 -2.59 2.05 13.09
C ARG A 105 -2.66 1.48 11.68
N LEU A 106 -3.86 1.37 11.13
CA LEU A 106 -4.09 0.97 9.75
C LEU A 106 -3.93 2.17 8.81
N LYS A 107 -3.15 1.99 7.74
CA LYS A 107 -2.96 2.95 6.65
C LYS A 107 -3.30 2.30 5.32
N PHE A 108 -3.85 3.08 4.40
CA PHE A 108 -4.13 2.64 3.04
C PHE A 108 -3.23 3.39 2.06
N ILE A 109 -2.61 2.66 1.14
CA ILE A 109 -1.90 3.22 -0.01
C ILE A 109 -2.71 2.87 -1.25
N PHE A 110 -3.22 3.90 -1.90
CA PHE A 110 -3.98 3.74 -3.13
C PHE A 110 -3.03 3.87 -4.33
N ILE A 111 -2.99 2.82 -5.13
CA ILE A 111 -2.19 2.74 -6.36
C ILE A 111 -3.11 2.65 -7.57
N GLY A 112 -2.63 3.00 -8.75
CA GLY A 112 -3.43 3.01 -9.98
C GLY A 112 -4.56 4.04 -9.96
N ASN A 113 -5.68 3.71 -10.62
CA ASN A 113 -6.73 4.67 -10.91
C ASN A 113 -7.47 5.11 -9.63
N GLN A 114 -7.16 6.32 -9.18
CA GLN A 114 -7.74 6.87 -7.96
C GLN A 114 -9.16 7.37 -8.21
N ASN A 115 -10.08 6.99 -7.34
CA ASN A 115 -11.42 7.53 -7.36
C ASN A 115 -11.40 8.92 -6.72
N ASN A 116 -11.44 9.99 -7.52
CA ASN A 116 -11.43 11.40 -7.07
C ASN A 116 -12.55 11.77 -6.07
N LYS A 117 -13.51 10.88 -5.83
CA LYS A 117 -14.59 11.06 -4.84
C LYS A 117 -14.17 10.75 -3.40
N ILE A 118 -13.03 10.09 -3.17
CA ILE A 118 -12.52 9.81 -1.83
C ILE A 118 -11.45 10.85 -1.52
N LYS A 119 -11.86 11.95 -0.89
CA LYS A 119 -10.95 13.00 -0.43
C LYS A 119 -10.08 12.44 0.69
N SER A 120 -8.77 12.72 0.64
CA SER A 120 -7.89 12.63 1.80
C SER A 120 -8.43 13.56 2.88
N VAL A 121 -8.95 12.99 3.96
CA VAL A 121 -9.34 13.73 5.18
C VAL A 121 -8.08 14.01 5.98
#